data_AF-A0A7C1URV3-F1
#
_entry.id   AF-A0A7C1URV3-F1
#
_cell.length_a   1.000
_cell.length_b   1.000
_cell.length_c   1.000
_cell.angle_alpha   90.00
_cell.angle_beta   90.00
_cell.angle_gamma   90.00
#
_symmetry.space_group_name_H-M   'P 1'
#
loop_
_entity.id
_entity.type
_entity.pdbx_description
1 polymer ?
#
loop_
_entity_poly.entity_id
_entity_poly.type
_entity_poly.pdbx_seq_one_letter_code
_entity_poly.pdbx_strand_id
1 'polypeptide(L)'
;MGKKLTVDRYRKGEGDTWKPRGKKRSLGRIFIWALVLVSLLLMVGILFPVPSNHGEDGSGSYFAIFPRNLIQAEVLINNKRIYVENRNEIHVYPNDKIRITDVVTDGLIPWGIKLISDGFPAEALLKKKIRLIDFWPLNFFKEPHKIRITFLAWGNPIGEITLVGELGY
;
A
#
# COMPACT_ATOMS: atom_id res chain seq x y z
N MET A 1 17.98 19.81 98.99
CA MET A 1 16.99 18.70 99.01
C MET A 1 15.61 19.31 99.16
N GLY A 2 14.77 19.13 98.12
CA GLY A 2 13.56 19.91 97.90
C GLY A 2 12.35 19.50 98.73
N LYS A 3 11.42 20.45 98.91
CA LYS A 3 10.06 20.23 99.41
C LYS A 3 9.05 20.73 98.38
N LYS A 4 8.29 19.75 97.88
CA LYS A 4 6.91 19.72 97.36
C LYS A 4 6.22 21.04 97.01
N LEU A 5 5.68 21.10 95.79
CA LEU A 5 4.26 21.40 95.56
C LEU A 5 3.72 20.48 94.45
N THR A 6 2.57 19.89 94.75
CA THR A 6 1.79 18.96 93.93
C THR A 6 0.61 19.68 93.30
N VAL A 7 0.01 19.01 92.30
CA VAL A 7 -1.42 18.99 91.94
C VAL A 7 -1.80 19.64 90.59
N ASP A 8 -2.22 18.71 89.71
CA ASP A 8 -3.25 18.72 88.66
C ASP A 8 -3.31 19.79 87.57
N ARG A 9 -3.24 19.29 86.33
CA ARG A 9 -4.46 19.26 85.48
C ARG A 9 -4.42 18.14 84.45
N TYR A 10 -5.31 17.18 84.63
CA TYR A 10 -5.83 16.31 83.58
C TYR A 10 -6.32 17.14 82.39
N ARG A 11 -5.92 16.78 81.16
CA ARG A 11 -6.77 16.97 79.98
C ARG A 11 -6.70 15.73 79.09
N LYS A 12 -7.64 14.83 79.38
CA LYS A 12 -8.12 13.79 78.47
C LYS A 12 -8.92 14.47 77.34
N GLY A 13 -8.75 13.96 76.14
CA GLY A 13 -9.43 14.38 74.90
C GLY A 13 -8.72 13.65 73.75
N GLU A 14 -8.96 12.36 73.55
CA GLU A 14 -10.14 11.82 72.84
C GLU A 14 -10.43 12.65 71.59
N GLY A 15 -10.06 12.10 70.44
CA GLY A 15 -10.12 12.74 69.13
C GLY A 15 -9.61 11.80 68.06
N ASP A 16 -10.20 10.60 68.00
CA ASP A 16 -10.09 9.67 66.88
C ASP A 16 -10.34 10.41 65.57
N THR A 17 -9.27 10.68 64.81
CA THR A 17 -9.38 11.11 63.42
C THR A 17 -8.83 9.99 62.54
N TRP A 18 -9.68 8.98 62.38
CA TRP A 18 -9.59 8.02 61.28
C TRP A 18 -9.48 8.80 59.96
N LYS A 19 -8.28 8.86 59.37
CA LYS A 19 -8.09 9.27 57.98
C LYS A 19 -8.44 8.09 57.08
N PRO A 20 -9.52 8.13 56.28
CA PRO A 20 -9.66 7.15 55.21
C PRO A 20 -8.59 7.49 54.17
N ARG A 21 -7.57 6.63 54.05
CA ARG A 21 -6.69 6.62 52.87
C ARG A 21 -7.54 6.25 51.66
N GLY A 22 -8.13 7.27 51.04
CA GLY A 22 -8.81 7.21 49.77
C GLY A 22 -7.90 6.52 48.74
N LYS A 23 -8.31 5.32 48.40
CA LYS A 23 -7.68 4.37 47.48
C LYS A 23 -7.64 5.00 46.09
N LYS A 24 -6.59 5.77 45.76
CA LYS A 24 -6.24 6.13 44.36
C LYS A 24 -5.78 4.86 43.62
N ARG A 25 -6.70 3.92 43.40
CA ARG A 25 -6.45 2.71 42.61
C ARG A 25 -7.01 2.91 41.20
N SER A 26 -6.17 2.52 40.24
CA SER A 26 -6.42 2.19 38.84
C SER A 26 -6.83 3.23 37.80
N LEU A 27 -7.19 4.48 38.12
CA LEU A 27 -7.54 5.44 37.04
C LEU A 27 -6.37 5.71 36.06
N GLY A 28 -5.14 5.83 36.56
CA GLY A 28 -3.97 6.01 35.70
C GLY A 28 -3.62 4.79 34.84
N ARG A 29 -3.87 3.57 35.36
CA ARG A 29 -3.61 2.34 34.60
C ARG A 29 -4.65 2.14 33.50
N ILE A 30 -5.93 2.43 33.77
CA ILE A 30 -7.00 2.36 32.77
C ILE A 30 -6.72 3.36 31.64
N PHE A 31 -6.24 4.56 31.97
CA PHE A 31 -5.89 5.57 30.97
C PHE A 31 -4.70 5.13 30.09
N ILE A 32 -3.67 4.52 30.69
CA ILE A 32 -2.53 3.95 29.93
C ILE A 32 -3.00 2.84 28.99
N TRP A 33 -3.84 1.91 29.48
CA TRP A 33 -4.38 0.84 28.64
C TRP A 33 -5.30 1.36 27.53
N ALA A 34 -6.11 2.39 27.79
CA ALA A 34 -6.92 3.04 26.77
C ALA A 34 -6.05 3.70 25.69
N LEU A 35 -4.95 4.37 26.09
CA LEU A 35 -4.02 5.00 25.16
C LEU A 35 -3.26 3.97 24.31
N VAL A 36 -2.87 2.84 24.90
CA VAL A 36 -2.26 1.71 24.16
C VAL A 36 -3.25 1.14 23.14
N LEU A 37 -4.53 0.99 23.50
CA LEU A 37 -5.54 0.44 22.61
C LEU A 37 -5.84 1.37 21.42
N VAL A 38 -5.91 2.69 21.67
CA VAL A 38 -6.01 3.71 20.61
C VAL A 38 -4.77 3.71 19.71
N SER A 39 -3.57 3.59 20.29
CA SER A 39 -2.33 3.49 19.51
C SER A 39 -2.28 2.23 18.64
N LEU A 40 -2.81 1.11 19.13
CA LEU A 40 -2.88 -0.14 18.37
C LEU A 40 -3.87 -0.04 17.20
N LEU A 41 -5.04 0.58 17.43
CA LEU A 41 -6.04 0.83 16.40
C LEU A 41 -5.52 1.75 15.29
N LEU A 42 -4.77 2.79 15.65
CA LEU A 42 -4.11 3.68 14.67
C LEU A 42 -3.08 2.93 13.83
N MET A 43 -2.30 2.02 14.43
CA MET A 43 -1.35 1.18 13.69
C MET A 43 -2.04 0.23 12.70
N VAL A 44 -3.19 -0.36 13.09
CA VAL A 44 -3.94 -1.25 12.20
C VAL A 44 -4.54 -0.49 11.01
N GLY A 45 -4.99 0.76 11.20
CA GLY A 45 -5.48 1.62 10.12
C GLY A 45 -4.42 2.01 9.09
N ILE A 46 -3.14 2.00 9.48
CA ILE A 46 -2.01 2.28 8.57
C ILE A 46 -1.60 1.04 7.78
N LEU A 47 -1.72 -0.17 8.37
CA LEU A 47 -1.35 -1.43 7.70
C LEU A 47 -2.45 -2.00 6.79
N PHE A 48 -3.72 -1.68 7.04
CA PHE A 48 -4.86 -2.14 6.23
C PHE A 48 -5.71 -0.95 5.80
N PRO A 49 -5.31 -0.21 4.74
CA PRO A 49 -6.17 0.81 4.18
C PRO A 49 -7.47 0.14 3.71
N VAL A 50 -8.59 0.51 4.34
CA VAL A 50 -9.94 0.13 3.91
C VAL A 50 -10.07 0.56 2.45
N PRO A 51 -10.54 -0.32 1.54
CA PRO A 51 -10.72 0.06 0.14
C PRO A 51 -11.80 1.14 0.06
N SER A 52 -11.37 2.40 0.00
CA SER A 52 -12.22 3.52 -0.32
C SER A 52 -12.57 3.41 -1.81
N ASN A 53 -13.82 3.06 -2.10
CA ASN A 53 -14.43 3.21 -3.42
C ASN A 53 -14.57 4.72 -3.73
N HIS A 54 -13.47 5.44 -3.90
CA HIS A 54 -13.46 6.78 -4.45
C HIS A 54 -13.29 6.63 -5.96
N GLY A 55 -14.44 6.59 -6.63
CA GLY A 55 -14.53 7.01 -8.00
C GLY A 55 -14.01 8.45 -8.10
N GLU A 56 -13.31 8.69 -9.21
CA GLU A 56 -13.31 9.95 -9.94
C GLU A 56 -13.47 11.22 -9.09
N ASP A 57 -12.38 11.72 -8.53
CA ASP A 57 -12.23 13.14 -8.29
C ASP A 57 -10.80 13.55 -8.61
N GLY A 58 -10.69 14.36 -9.67
CA GLY A 58 -9.44 14.96 -10.09
C GLY A 58 -8.91 15.95 -9.06
N SER A 59 -7.59 16.07 -9.04
CA SER A 59 -6.79 17.04 -8.28
C SER A 59 -6.74 16.84 -6.76
N GLY A 60 -5.59 16.36 -6.26
CA GLY A 60 -5.26 16.50 -4.84
C GLY A 60 -4.47 15.35 -4.19
N SER A 61 -3.35 14.92 -4.77
CA SER A 61 -2.33 14.16 -4.03
C SER A 61 -1.06 14.06 -4.87
N TYR A 62 -0.17 15.04 -4.73
CA TYR A 62 1.18 14.94 -5.26
C TYR A 62 1.88 13.76 -4.57
N PHE A 63 2.04 12.66 -5.30
CA PHE A 63 2.74 11.43 -4.91
C PHE A 63 2.08 10.62 -3.80
N ALA A 64 1.41 9.53 -4.19
CA ALA A 64 1.12 8.47 -3.24
C ALA A 64 2.45 7.80 -2.83
N ILE A 65 2.62 7.43 -1.56
CA ILE A 65 3.79 6.61 -1.14
C ILE A 65 3.80 5.29 -1.92
N PHE A 66 2.60 4.80 -2.21
CA PHE A 66 2.30 3.56 -2.86
C PHE A 66 1.69 3.82 -4.23
N PRO A 67 2.23 3.26 -5.33
CA PRO A 67 1.67 3.46 -6.66
C PRO A 67 0.22 2.98 -6.73
N ARG A 68 -0.66 3.86 -7.20
CA ARG A 68 -2.10 3.61 -7.38
C ARG A 68 -2.47 3.63 -8.86
N ASN A 69 -1.79 4.47 -9.63
CA ASN A 69 -2.06 4.62 -11.05
C ASN A 69 -0.77 4.46 -11.86
N LEU A 70 -0.87 3.67 -12.92
CA LEU A 70 0.11 3.66 -14.00
C LEU A 70 0.01 4.99 -14.74
N ILE A 71 1.13 5.70 -14.87
CA ILE A 71 1.25 6.88 -15.72
C ILE A 71 1.66 6.42 -17.11
N GLN A 72 2.75 5.66 -17.19
CA GLN A 72 3.36 5.27 -18.46
C GLN A 72 4.23 4.02 -18.29
N ALA A 73 4.32 3.19 -19.32
CA ALA A 73 5.28 2.10 -19.41
C ALA A 73 6.25 2.36 -20.57
N GLU A 74 7.54 2.15 -20.34
CA GLU A 74 8.54 2.13 -21.41
C GLU A 74 8.61 0.70 -21.97
N VAL A 75 8.16 0.57 -23.21
CA VAL A 75 8.15 -0.68 -23.96
C VAL A 75 9.21 -0.62 -25.05
N LEU A 76 10.13 -1.57 -25.01
CA LEU A 76 11.17 -1.75 -26.01
C LEU A 76 10.69 -2.77 -27.05
N ILE A 77 10.42 -2.30 -28.27
CA ILE A 77 10.00 -3.12 -29.41
C ILE A 77 11.09 -3.07 -30.47
N ASN A 78 11.70 -4.21 -30.81
CA ASN A 78 12.79 -4.29 -31.79
C ASN A 78 13.92 -3.27 -31.53
N ASN A 79 14.26 -3.06 -30.26
CA ASN A 79 15.24 -2.08 -29.77
C ASN A 79 14.82 -0.59 -29.89
N LYS A 80 13.61 -0.30 -30.37
CA LYS A 80 13.02 1.04 -30.32
C LYS A 80 12.26 1.21 -29.01
N ARG A 81 12.51 2.31 -28.31
CA ARG A 81 11.78 2.67 -27.08
C ARG A 81 10.48 3.34 -27.47
N ILE A 82 9.39 2.87 -26.89
CA ILE A 82 8.04 3.40 -27.08
C ILE A 82 7.47 3.61 -25.69
N TYR A 83 6.96 4.81 -25.46
CA TYR A 83 6.32 5.14 -24.21
C TYR A 83 4.81 5.01 -24.37
N VAL A 84 4.19 4.27 -23.47
CA VAL A 84 2.79 3.86 -23.61
C VAL A 84 2.05 4.23 -22.34
N GLU A 85 1.05 5.08 -22.49
CA GLU A 85 0.22 5.52 -21.38
C GLU A 85 -0.78 4.44 -20.96
N ASN A 86 -1.35 4.62 -19.77
CA ASN A 86 -2.36 3.72 -19.25
C ASN A 86 -3.59 3.65 -20.16
N ARG A 87 -4.13 2.44 -20.36
CA ARG A 87 -5.26 2.09 -21.23
C ARG A 87 -5.03 2.32 -22.72
N ASN A 88 -3.81 2.63 -23.15
CA ASN A 88 -3.50 2.71 -24.57
C ASN A 88 -3.23 1.35 -25.20
N GLU A 89 -3.42 1.32 -26.52
CA GLU A 89 -3.18 0.17 -27.37
C GLU A 89 -1.85 0.32 -28.10
N ILE A 90 -1.13 -0.79 -28.27
CA ILE A 90 0.11 -0.86 -29.06
C ILE A 90 -0.04 -1.97 -30.08
N HIS A 91 0.20 -1.64 -31.35
CA HIS A 91 0.25 -2.64 -32.41
C HIS A 91 1.61 -3.36 -32.38
N VAL A 92 1.55 -4.69 -32.42
CA VAL A 92 2.73 -5.55 -32.32
C VAL A 92 2.63 -6.71 -33.31
N TYR A 93 3.77 -7.10 -33.85
CA TYR A 93 3.86 -8.18 -34.83
C TYR A 93 4.42 -9.47 -34.22
N PRO A 94 4.11 -10.66 -34.77
CA PRO A 94 4.51 -11.95 -34.19
C PRO A 94 6.02 -12.10 -33.96
N ASN A 95 6.81 -11.52 -34.86
CA ASN A 95 8.27 -11.59 -34.83
C ASN A 95 8.93 -10.47 -34.00
N ASP A 96 8.14 -9.51 -33.50
CA ASP A 96 8.67 -8.39 -32.73
C ASP A 96 9.24 -8.87 -31.39
N LYS A 97 10.40 -8.32 -31.04
CA LYS A 97 11.02 -8.54 -29.73
C LYS A 97 10.56 -7.46 -28.78
N ILE A 98 9.69 -7.84 -27.84
CA ILE A 98 9.08 -6.96 -26.86
C ILE A 98 9.76 -7.16 -25.50
N ARG A 99 10.03 -6.05 -24.81
CA ARG A 99 10.48 -6.03 -23.40
C ARG A 99 9.93 -4.77 -22.74
N ILE A 100 9.57 -4.85 -21.47
CA ILE A 100 9.23 -3.67 -20.67
C ILE A 100 10.47 -3.31 -19.86
N THR A 101 10.98 -2.10 -20.07
CA THR A 101 12.23 -1.63 -19.45
C THR A 101 11.98 -0.82 -18.20
N ASP A 102 10.93 -0.01 -18.20
CA ASP A 102 10.60 0.85 -17.07
C ASP A 102 9.09 1.04 -16.95
N VAL A 103 8.63 1.33 -15.74
CA VAL A 103 7.22 1.55 -15.40
C VAL A 103 7.11 2.79 -14.52
N VAL A 104 6.53 3.85 -15.09
CA VAL A 104 6.31 5.14 -14.44
C VAL A 104 4.92 5.13 -13.81
N THR A 105 4.88 5.40 -12.51
CA THR A 105 3.66 5.42 -11.70
C THR A 105 3.54 6.73 -10.93
N ASP A 106 2.37 7.01 -10.37
CA ASP A 106 2.14 8.14 -9.45
C ASP A 106 2.79 7.96 -8.06
N GLY A 107 3.35 6.77 -7.80
CA GLY A 107 4.00 6.40 -6.55
C GLY A 107 5.45 6.88 -6.43
N LEU A 108 5.88 7.25 -5.22
CA LEU A 108 7.31 7.52 -4.89
C LEU A 108 8.17 6.25 -4.92
N ILE A 109 7.58 5.09 -4.61
CA ILE A 109 8.28 3.82 -4.52
C ILE A 109 7.88 2.94 -5.71
N PRO A 110 8.77 2.73 -6.70
CA PRO A 110 8.47 1.92 -7.90
C PRO A 110 8.59 0.40 -7.66
N TRP A 111 8.73 -0.03 -6.40
CA TRP A 111 8.91 -1.45 -6.06
C TRP A 111 7.58 -2.20 -5.98
N GLY A 112 7.63 -3.52 -6.18
CA GLY A 112 6.46 -4.39 -6.04
C GLY A 112 5.54 -4.44 -7.26
N ILE A 113 5.99 -3.91 -8.40
CA ILE A 113 5.25 -3.97 -9.67
C ILE A 113 5.37 -5.38 -10.26
N LYS A 114 4.21 -5.98 -10.57
CA LYS A 114 4.06 -7.25 -11.28
C LYS A 114 3.20 -7.06 -12.51
N LEU A 115 3.42 -7.90 -13.51
CA LEU A 115 2.64 -7.87 -14.76
C LEU A 115 1.92 -9.20 -14.91
N ILE A 116 0.63 -9.13 -15.19
CA ILE A 116 -0.19 -10.27 -15.54
C ILE A 116 -0.81 -10.06 -16.91
N SER A 117 -1.09 -11.14 -17.62
CA SER A 117 -1.91 -11.10 -18.83
C SER A 117 -2.72 -12.38 -18.93
N ASP A 118 -3.83 -12.32 -19.65
CA ASP A 118 -4.72 -13.47 -19.87
C ASP A 118 -4.11 -14.49 -20.85
N GLY A 119 -3.08 -14.07 -21.59
CA GLY A 119 -2.57 -14.81 -22.75
C GLY A 119 -1.22 -15.50 -22.55
N PHE A 120 -0.35 -14.94 -21.69
CA PHE A 120 1.03 -15.39 -21.53
C PHE A 120 1.63 -14.91 -20.20
N PRO A 121 2.78 -15.47 -19.76
CA PRO A 121 3.44 -15.00 -18.55
C PRO A 121 4.08 -13.61 -18.76
N ALA A 122 3.30 -12.55 -18.54
CA ALA A 122 3.72 -11.17 -18.77
C ALA A 122 4.91 -10.72 -17.91
N GLU A 123 5.11 -11.31 -16.72
CA GLU A 123 6.31 -11.06 -15.90
C GLU A 123 7.62 -11.33 -16.66
N ALA A 124 7.60 -12.21 -17.65
CA ALA A 124 8.78 -12.52 -18.45
C ALA A 124 9.24 -11.30 -19.28
N LEU A 125 8.35 -10.35 -19.61
CA LEU A 125 8.68 -9.12 -20.32
C LEU A 125 9.55 -8.15 -19.52
N LEU A 126 9.52 -8.21 -18.18
CA LEU A 126 10.43 -7.41 -17.36
C LEU A 126 11.86 -7.98 -17.40
N LYS A 127 11.97 -9.31 -17.46
CA LYS A 127 13.24 -10.03 -17.33
C LYS A 127 14.02 -10.10 -18.64
N LYS A 128 13.35 -10.37 -19.76
CA LYS A 128 13.99 -10.60 -21.06
C LYS A 128 13.15 -10.08 -22.23
N LYS A 129 13.79 -9.98 -23.39
CA LYS A 129 13.10 -9.76 -24.67
C LYS A 129 12.41 -11.04 -25.09
N ILE A 130 11.15 -10.96 -25.50
CA ILE A 130 10.36 -12.12 -25.92
C ILE A 130 9.66 -11.81 -27.23
N ARG A 131 9.43 -12.84 -28.04
CA ARG A 131 8.63 -12.74 -29.25
C ARG A 131 7.25 -13.34 -29.00
N LEU A 132 6.23 -12.74 -29.58
CA LEU A 132 4.85 -13.23 -29.44
C LEU A 132 4.67 -14.62 -30.08
N ILE A 133 5.42 -14.90 -31.16
CA ILE A 133 5.42 -16.22 -31.81
C ILE A 133 5.93 -17.35 -30.91
N ASP A 134 6.68 -17.02 -29.85
CA ASP A 134 7.15 -18.03 -28.89
C ASP A 134 5.99 -18.56 -28.00
N PHE A 135 4.86 -17.85 -27.95
CA PHE A 135 3.68 -18.21 -27.17
C PHE A 135 2.47 -18.61 -28.01
N TRP A 136 2.32 -18.05 -29.22
CA TRP A 136 1.20 -18.36 -30.11
C TRP A 136 1.66 -18.67 -31.54
N PRO A 137 0.96 -19.59 -32.23
CA PRO A 137 1.24 -19.85 -33.64
C PRO A 137 0.86 -18.66 -34.51
N LEU A 138 1.52 -18.50 -35.68
CA LEU A 138 1.22 -17.44 -36.66
C LEU A 138 -0.25 -17.34 -37.05
N ASN A 139 -0.97 -18.47 -37.11
CA ASN A 139 -2.39 -18.50 -37.44
C ASN A 139 -3.27 -17.72 -36.43
N PHE A 140 -2.81 -17.57 -35.18
CA PHE A 140 -3.51 -16.79 -34.16
C PHE A 140 -3.59 -15.30 -34.52
N PHE A 141 -2.62 -14.78 -35.27
CA PHE A 141 -2.52 -13.36 -35.64
C PHE A 141 -3.17 -13.03 -36.98
N LYS A 142 -3.91 -13.97 -37.59
CA LYS A 142 -4.70 -13.73 -38.80
C LYS A 142 -5.81 -12.71 -38.59
N GLU A 143 -6.33 -12.63 -37.38
CA GLU A 143 -7.25 -11.60 -36.93
C GLU A 143 -6.58 -10.78 -35.83
N PRO A 144 -6.85 -9.46 -35.75
CA PRO A 144 -6.30 -8.60 -34.71
C PRO A 144 -6.71 -9.11 -33.33
N HIS A 145 -5.75 -9.66 -32.58
CA HIS A 145 -5.99 -10.18 -31.25
C HIS A 145 -5.52 -9.18 -30.18
N LYS A 146 -6.44 -8.82 -29.29
CA LYS A 146 -6.15 -7.91 -28.17
C LYS A 146 -5.72 -8.71 -26.95
N ILE A 147 -4.48 -8.52 -26.53
CA ILE A 147 -3.90 -9.13 -25.32
C ILE A 147 -3.74 -8.03 -24.29
N ARG A 148 -4.46 -8.12 -23.18
CA ARG A 148 -4.37 -7.14 -22.09
C ARG A 148 -3.25 -7.50 -21.14
N ILE A 149 -2.41 -6.52 -20.81
CA ILE A 149 -1.37 -6.62 -19.80
C ILE A 149 -1.77 -5.70 -18.66
N THR A 150 -2.09 -6.28 -17.50
CA THR A 150 -2.42 -5.53 -16.29
C THR A 150 -1.19 -5.42 -15.42
N PHE A 151 -0.93 -4.19 -14.95
CA PHE A 151 0.11 -3.87 -13.99
C PHE A 151 -0.49 -3.91 -12.59
N LEU A 152 0.15 -4.67 -11.71
CA LEU A 152 -0.23 -4.82 -10.32
C LEU A 152 0.85 -4.21 -9.43
N ALA A 153 0.50 -3.38 -8.46
CA ALA A 153 1.38 -2.99 -7.37
C ALA A 153 0.91 -3.66 -6.07
N TRP A 154 1.77 -4.48 -5.45
CA TRP A 154 1.43 -5.26 -4.24
C TRP A 154 0.10 -6.02 -4.32
N GLY A 155 -0.24 -6.51 -5.51
CA GLY A 155 -1.48 -7.27 -5.75
C GLY A 155 -2.69 -6.42 -6.16
N ASN A 156 -2.60 -5.10 -6.12
CA ASN A 156 -3.66 -4.21 -6.58
C ASN A 156 -3.43 -3.77 -8.03
N PRO A 157 -4.45 -3.80 -8.90
CA PRO A 157 -4.33 -3.31 -10.26
C PRO A 157 -4.16 -1.79 -10.28
N ILE A 158 -3.09 -1.32 -10.92
CA ILE A 158 -2.77 0.12 -11.05
C ILE A 158 -2.99 0.63 -12.48
N GLY A 159 -3.11 -0.25 -13.46
CA GLY A 159 -3.32 0.12 -14.85
C GLY A 159 -3.20 -1.06 -15.80
N GLU A 160 -3.49 -0.81 -17.06
CA GLU A 160 -3.42 -1.81 -18.11
C GLU A 160 -2.91 -1.20 -19.43
N ILE A 161 -2.25 -2.01 -20.24
CA ILE A 161 -1.97 -1.70 -21.65
C ILE A 161 -2.50 -2.84 -22.51
N THR A 162 -2.91 -2.53 -23.74
CA THR A 162 -3.38 -3.56 -24.67
C THR A 162 -2.37 -3.74 -25.79
N LEU A 163 -1.91 -4.96 -25.99
CA LEU A 163 -1.16 -5.36 -27.17
C LEU A 163 -2.13 -5.84 -28.24
N VAL A 164 -2.12 -5.21 -29.40
CA VAL A 164 -2.90 -5.62 -30.56
C VAL A 164 -1.98 -6.38 -31.50
N GLY A 165 -2.09 -7.70 -31.48
CA GLY A 165 -1.30 -8.60 -32.31
C GLY A 165 -1.93 -8.74 -33.70
N GLU A 166 -1.20 -8.35 -34.74
CA GLU A 166 -1.64 -8.42 -36.14
C GLU A 166 -0.55 -9.03 -37.02
N LEU A 167 -0.92 -9.69 -38.14
CA LEU A 167 0.04 -10.02 -39.19
C LEU A 167 0.43 -8.73 -39.91
N GLY A 168 1.64 -8.24 -39.65
CA GLY A 168 2.21 -7.11 -40.36
C GLY A 168 2.27 -7.40 -41.85
N TYR A 169 1.89 -6.41 -42.66
CA TYR A 169 2.01 -6.45 -44.12
C TYR A 169 3.47 -6.39 -44.57
#